data_AF-B9UB08-F1
#
_entry.id   AF-B9UB08-F1
#
_cell.length_a   1.000
_cell.length_b   1.000
_cell.length_c   1.000
_cell.angle_alpha   90.00
_cell.angle_beta   90.00
_cell.angle_gamma   90.00
#
_symmetry.space_group_name_H-M   'P 1'
#
loop_
_entity.id
_entity.type
_entity.pdbx_description
1 polymer ?
#
loop_
_entity_poly.entity_id
_entity_poly.type
_entity_poly.pdbx_seq_one_letter_code
_entity_poly.pdbx_strand_id
1 'polypeptide(L)'
;EGAIKEVSELLDKLVKAVKTAEGASSGTDAIGEVVDNDAKVADKASVTGIAKGIKEIVEAAGGSEKLKAAAATGENNKEAGKLFGKAGADANGDSEAASKAAGAVSAVSGEQILSAIVKAAGAAEQDGEKPGDATNPIAAAIGDKDGDAEFGDGMKKDDQIAAAIALRGMAKDGKFAVKGNNEKGKA
;
A
#
# COMPACT_ATOMS: atom_id res chain seq x y z
N GLU A 1 -14.76 -19.98 34.81
CA GLU A 1 -15.48 -19.76 33.54
C GLU A 1 -15.23 -18.40 32.89
N GLY A 2 -14.99 -17.31 33.63
CA GLY A 2 -14.79 -15.96 33.04
C GLY A 2 -13.67 -15.82 32.00
N ALA A 3 -12.46 -16.32 32.28
CA ALA A 3 -11.32 -16.17 31.37
C ALA A 3 -11.49 -16.89 30.02
N ILE A 4 -12.16 -18.06 29.99
CA ILE A 4 -12.42 -18.79 28.75
C ILE A 4 -13.42 -18.04 27.86
N LYS A 5 -14.44 -17.43 28.48
CA LYS A 5 -15.42 -16.60 27.78
C LYS A 5 -14.76 -15.34 27.18
N GLU A 6 -13.93 -14.65 27.95
CA GLU A 6 -13.19 -13.48 27.46
C GLU A 6 -12.28 -13.82 26.27
N VAL A 7 -11.55 -14.93 26.34
CA VAL A 7 -10.70 -15.40 25.24
C VAL A 7 -11.53 -15.80 24.02
N SER A 8 -12.69 -16.43 24.21
CA SER A 8 -13.58 -16.81 23.10
C SER A 8 -14.14 -15.58 22.38
N GLU A 9 -14.55 -14.55 23.14
CA GLU A 9 -15.02 -13.28 22.57
C GLU A 9 -13.91 -12.54 21.80
N LEU A 10 -12.67 -12.62 22.28
CA LEU A 10 -11.50 -12.06 21.58
C LEU A 10 -11.24 -12.80 20.25
N LEU A 11 -11.24 -14.14 20.28
CA LEU A 11 -11.05 -14.96 19.09
C LEU A 11 -12.14 -14.68 18.04
N ASP A 12 -13.39 -14.56 18.45
CA ASP A 12 -14.50 -14.23 17.54
C ASP A 12 -14.31 -12.87 16.85
N LYS A 13 -13.82 -11.85 17.59
CA LYS A 13 -13.51 -10.53 17.01
C LYS A 13 -12.37 -10.62 16.00
N LEU A 14 -11.29 -11.31 16.35
CA LEU A 14 -10.13 -11.50 15.47
C LEU A 14 -10.52 -12.26 14.20
N VAL A 15 -11.29 -13.35 14.31
CA VAL A 15 -11.75 -14.13 13.16
C VAL A 15 -12.59 -13.28 12.21
N LYS A 16 -13.51 -12.46 12.72
CA LYS A 16 -14.32 -11.55 11.90
C LYS A 16 -13.45 -10.53 11.15
N ALA A 17 -12.50 -9.91 11.86
CA ALA A 17 -11.59 -8.94 11.28
C ALA A 17 -10.69 -9.56 10.19
N VAL A 18 -10.17 -10.77 10.44
CA VAL A 18 -9.38 -11.52 9.44
C VAL A 18 -10.23 -11.87 8.23
N LYS A 19 -11.50 -12.26 8.42
CA LYS A 19 -12.42 -12.54 7.32
C LYS A 19 -12.69 -11.32 6.44
N THR A 20 -12.73 -10.11 7.02
CA THR A 20 -12.81 -8.86 6.25
C THR A 20 -11.61 -8.70 5.33
N ALA A 21 -10.39 -8.85 5.86
CA ALA A 21 -9.16 -8.74 5.06
C ALA A 21 -9.07 -9.85 3.99
N GLU A 22 -9.38 -11.09 4.36
CA GLU A 22 -9.39 -12.26 3.48
C GLU A 22 -10.32 -12.06 2.28
N GLY A 23 -11.54 -11.54 2.52
CA GLY A 23 -12.50 -11.28 1.45
C GLY A 23 -12.07 -10.17 0.48
N ALA A 24 -11.22 -9.24 0.94
CA ALA A 24 -10.67 -8.18 0.11
C ALA A 24 -9.43 -8.61 -0.69
N SER A 25 -8.68 -9.60 -0.20
CA SER A 25 -7.50 -10.20 -0.85
C SER A 25 -7.87 -11.12 -2.02
N SER A 26 -8.52 -10.54 -3.04
CA SER A 26 -9.00 -11.23 -4.24
C SER A 26 -8.05 -11.17 -5.45
N GLY A 27 -6.82 -10.70 -5.22
CA GLY A 27 -5.78 -10.60 -6.25
C GLY A 27 -5.24 -11.97 -6.65
N THR A 28 -4.89 -12.12 -7.93
CA THR A 28 -4.32 -13.35 -8.50
C THR A 28 -2.95 -13.13 -9.14
N ASP A 29 -2.57 -11.87 -9.35
CA ASP A 29 -1.25 -11.51 -9.85
C ASP A 29 -0.18 -11.76 -8.77
N ALA A 30 1.07 -11.87 -9.18
CA ALA A 30 2.18 -11.99 -8.25
C ALA A 30 2.34 -10.69 -7.42
N ILE A 31 2.68 -10.84 -6.14
CA ILE A 31 3.10 -9.69 -5.33
C ILE A 31 4.37 -9.11 -5.97
N GLY A 32 4.35 -7.82 -6.30
CA GLY A 32 5.47 -7.18 -6.99
C GLY A 32 5.46 -7.40 -8.51
N GLU A 33 4.33 -7.77 -9.12
CA GLU A 33 4.23 -7.83 -10.59
C GLU A 33 4.59 -6.47 -11.20
N VAL A 34 5.60 -6.48 -12.07
CA VAL A 34 6.05 -5.32 -12.83
C VAL A 34 5.56 -5.42 -14.26
N VAL A 35 5.06 -4.32 -14.82
CA VAL A 35 4.60 -4.27 -16.21
C VAL A 35 5.23 -3.10 -16.96
N ASP A 36 5.64 -3.36 -18.21
CA ASP A 36 6.14 -2.36 -19.16
C ASP A 36 5.12 -2.06 -20.28
N ASN A 37 3.95 -2.70 -20.22
CA ASN A 37 2.74 -2.37 -20.95
C ASN A 37 1.51 -2.57 -20.02
N ASP A 38 0.28 -2.35 -20.51
CA ASP A 38 -0.95 -2.80 -19.85
C ASP A 38 -1.11 -2.41 -18.36
N ALA A 39 -0.59 -1.24 -17.98
CA ALA A 39 -0.76 -0.70 -16.63
C ALA A 39 -2.24 -0.55 -16.29
N LYS A 40 -2.60 -0.92 -15.06
CA LYS A 40 -3.95 -0.82 -14.53
C LYS A 40 -3.95 -0.05 -13.22
N VAL A 41 -5.07 0.61 -12.95
CA VAL A 41 -5.42 1.09 -11.61
C VAL A 41 -5.77 -0.14 -10.77
N ALA A 42 -5.28 -0.22 -9.54
CA ALA A 42 -5.60 -1.34 -8.66
C ALA A 42 -7.08 -1.30 -8.28
N ASP A 43 -7.65 -2.46 -7.98
CA ASP A 43 -9.04 -2.55 -7.59
C ASP A 43 -9.27 -1.81 -6.26
N LYS A 44 -10.08 -0.74 -6.32
CA LYS A 44 -10.39 0.10 -5.15
C LYS A 44 -10.99 -0.70 -3.99
N ALA A 45 -11.87 -1.65 -4.27
CA ALA A 45 -12.52 -2.44 -3.22
C ALA A 45 -11.52 -3.37 -2.54
N SER A 46 -10.58 -3.95 -3.30
CA SER A 46 -9.49 -4.76 -2.76
C SER A 46 -8.54 -3.92 -1.91
N VAL A 47 -8.03 -2.78 -2.40
CA VAL A 47 -7.11 -1.92 -1.64
C VAL A 47 -7.76 -1.42 -0.35
N THR A 48 -8.95 -0.83 -0.44
CA THR A 48 -9.65 -0.28 0.73
C THR A 48 -10.09 -1.37 1.70
N GLY A 49 -10.52 -2.52 1.20
CA GLY A 49 -10.93 -3.67 2.00
C GLY A 49 -9.77 -4.29 2.77
N ILE A 50 -8.59 -4.44 2.15
CA ILE A 50 -7.38 -4.93 2.82
C ILE A 50 -6.97 -3.95 3.93
N ALA A 51 -6.92 -2.64 3.62
CA ALA A 51 -6.54 -1.62 4.61
C ALA A 51 -7.51 -1.59 5.81
N LYS A 52 -8.82 -1.67 5.55
CA LYS A 52 -9.86 -1.73 6.60
C LYS A 52 -9.77 -3.02 7.40
N GLY A 53 -9.59 -4.17 6.76
CA GLY A 53 -9.42 -5.45 7.44
C GLY A 53 -8.20 -5.46 8.36
N ILE A 54 -7.06 -4.92 7.91
CA ILE A 54 -5.86 -4.75 8.75
C ILE A 54 -6.17 -3.88 9.97
N LYS A 55 -6.88 -2.75 9.78
CA LYS A 55 -7.32 -1.89 10.89
C LYS A 55 -8.21 -2.64 11.88
N GLU A 56 -9.19 -3.40 11.41
CA GLU A 56 -10.06 -4.21 12.27
C GLU A 56 -9.27 -5.27 13.05
N ILE A 57 -8.26 -5.89 12.44
CA ILE A 57 -7.40 -6.89 13.11
C ILE A 57 -6.62 -6.23 14.25
N VAL A 58 -6.03 -5.07 13.98
CA VAL A 58 -5.28 -4.29 14.98
C VAL A 58 -6.19 -3.85 16.13
N GLU A 59 -7.41 -3.40 15.82
CA GLU A 59 -8.41 -3.03 16.82
C GLU A 59 -8.86 -4.23 17.66
N ALA A 60 -9.17 -5.36 17.01
CA ALA A 60 -9.58 -6.59 17.67
C ALA A 60 -8.47 -7.15 18.59
N ALA A 61 -7.20 -7.02 18.18
CA ALA A 61 -6.05 -7.41 19.00
C ALA A 61 -5.75 -6.43 20.16
N GLY A 62 -6.50 -5.33 20.30
CA GLY A 62 -6.21 -4.28 21.27
C GLY A 62 -4.89 -3.54 20.98
N GLY A 63 -4.45 -3.57 19.72
CA GLY A 63 -3.18 -3.02 19.26
C GLY A 63 -3.22 -1.55 18.87
N SER A 64 -4.40 -0.93 18.72
CA SER A 64 -4.54 0.41 18.15
C SER A 64 -3.75 1.50 18.88
N GLU A 65 -3.66 1.41 20.21
CA GLU A 65 -2.85 2.36 20.98
C GLU A 65 -1.35 2.05 20.95
N LYS A 66 -1.00 0.77 20.80
CA LYS A 66 0.38 0.28 20.77
C LYS A 66 1.03 0.46 19.39
N LEU A 67 0.22 0.46 18.32
CA LEU A 67 0.64 0.68 16.94
C LEU A 67 0.85 2.18 16.61
N LYS A 68 1.18 2.99 17.62
CA LYS A 68 1.60 4.39 17.43
C LYS A 68 3.10 4.43 17.14
N ALA A 69 3.51 3.79 16.04
CA ALA A 69 4.87 3.91 15.57
C ALA A 69 5.14 5.37 15.16
N ALA A 70 6.33 5.88 15.52
CA ALA A 70 6.77 7.18 15.06
C ALA A 70 6.83 7.18 13.53
N ALA A 71 6.35 8.27 12.92
CA ALA A 71 6.41 8.41 11.47
C ALA A 71 7.86 8.38 11.00
N ALA A 72 8.09 7.81 9.82
CA ALA A 72 9.40 7.86 9.20
C ALA A 72 9.82 9.31 8.92
N THR A 73 11.13 9.56 8.97
CA THR A 73 11.72 10.88 8.69
C THR A 73 12.35 10.96 7.31
N GLY A 74 12.57 9.83 6.63
CA GLY A 74 13.13 9.82 5.28
C GLY A 74 12.10 10.25 4.24
N GLU A 75 12.51 11.20 3.40
CA GLU A 75 11.68 11.77 2.31
C GLU A 75 12.36 11.65 0.93
N ASN A 76 13.51 10.99 0.86
CA ASN A 76 14.35 10.93 -0.35
C ASN A 76 13.90 9.89 -1.37
N ASN A 77 12.86 9.11 -1.05
CA ASN A 77 12.37 8.00 -1.86
C ASN A 77 11.08 8.30 -2.64
N LYS A 78 10.63 9.56 -2.66
CA LYS A 78 9.41 10.00 -3.38
C LYS A 78 9.33 9.57 -4.85
N GLU A 79 10.46 9.38 -5.51
CA GLU A 79 10.52 8.90 -6.90
C GLU A 79 9.94 7.48 -7.09
N ALA A 80 9.75 6.71 -6.02
CA ALA A 80 9.00 5.48 -6.03
C ALA A 80 7.57 5.65 -6.62
N GLY A 81 7.01 6.87 -6.54
CA GLY A 81 5.71 7.21 -7.14
C GLY A 81 5.63 6.97 -8.65
N LYS A 82 6.78 7.01 -9.35
CA LYS A 82 6.86 6.74 -10.79
C LYS A 82 6.41 5.31 -11.15
N LEU A 83 6.38 4.38 -10.18
CA LEU A 83 5.93 3.00 -10.34
C LEU A 83 4.41 2.81 -10.22
N PHE A 84 3.67 3.83 -9.78
CA PHE A 84 2.23 3.76 -9.53
C PHE A 84 1.39 4.35 -10.67
N GLY A 85 2.04 4.60 -11.79
CA GLY A 85 1.50 5.30 -12.94
C GLY A 85 1.22 4.43 -14.16
N LYS A 86 1.25 5.07 -15.34
CA LYS A 86 1.26 4.40 -16.64
C LYS A 86 2.55 3.61 -16.88
N ALA A 87 2.48 2.61 -17.75
CA ALA A 87 3.61 1.84 -18.26
C ALA A 87 3.87 2.15 -19.75
N GLY A 88 5.04 1.76 -20.25
CA GLY A 88 5.38 1.89 -21.68
C GLY A 88 6.25 3.10 -22.02
N ALA A 89 6.21 3.54 -23.28
CA ALA A 89 7.15 4.56 -23.78
C ALA A 89 7.07 5.90 -23.03
N ASP A 90 5.88 6.27 -22.58
CA ASP A 90 5.60 7.54 -21.89
C ASP A 90 5.60 7.42 -20.36
N ALA A 91 6.10 6.31 -19.83
CA ALA A 91 6.22 6.10 -18.39
C ALA A 91 7.57 6.59 -17.85
N ASN A 92 7.58 6.99 -16.59
CA ASN A 92 8.79 7.42 -15.89
C ASN A 92 9.34 6.35 -14.93
N GLY A 93 8.62 5.24 -14.72
CA GLY A 93 9.11 4.16 -13.87
C GLY A 93 10.35 3.51 -14.46
N ASP A 94 11.40 3.33 -13.67
CA ASP A 94 12.65 2.73 -14.09
C ASP A 94 13.39 2.11 -12.89
N SER A 95 14.58 1.57 -13.14
CA SER A 95 15.41 0.95 -12.10
C SER A 95 15.72 1.89 -10.92
N GLU A 96 15.82 3.21 -11.14
CA GLU A 96 16.02 4.17 -10.04
C GLU A 96 14.76 4.29 -9.19
N ALA A 97 13.58 4.43 -9.81
CA ALA A 97 12.31 4.40 -9.09
C ALA A 97 12.11 3.11 -8.28
N ALA A 98 12.47 1.95 -8.86
CA ALA A 98 12.46 0.65 -8.17
C ALA A 98 13.43 0.64 -6.97
N SER A 99 14.64 1.16 -7.14
CA SER A 99 15.60 1.28 -6.04
C SER A 99 15.10 2.21 -4.92
N LYS A 100 14.38 3.29 -5.24
CA LYS A 100 13.77 4.18 -4.25
C LYS A 100 12.61 3.53 -3.52
N ALA A 101 11.81 2.73 -4.22
CA ALA A 101 10.76 1.91 -3.61
C ALA A 101 11.36 0.90 -2.60
N ALA A 102 12.40 0.16 -3.01
CA ALA A 102 13.12 -0.75 -2.12
C ALA A 102 13.77 0.01 -0.94
N GLY A 103 14.35 1.18 -1.20
CA GLY A 103 14.91 2.08 -0.20
C GLY A 103 13.90 2.45 0.88
N ALA A 104 12.71 2.91 0.49
CA ALA A 104 11.64 3.27 1.42
C ALA A 104 11.23 2.08 2.31
N VAL A 105 11.01 0.90 1.70
CA VAL A 105 10.63 -0.31 2.45
C VAL A 105 11.73 -0.75 3.42
N SER A 106 13.00 -0.67 3.01
CA SER A 106 14.14 -1.04 3.86
C SER A 106 14.41 -0.06 5.01
N ALA A 107 13.95 1.18 4.88
CA ALA A 107 14.17 2.25 5.85
C ALA A 107 13.16 2.27 7.00
N VAL A 108 12.11 1.44 6.94
CA VAL A 108 11.00 1.43 7.91
C VAL A 108 10.76 0.06 8.52
N SER A 109 10.20 0.04 9.73
CA SER A 109 9.77 -1.19 10.40
C SER A 109 8.39 -1.65 9.93
N GLY A 110 8.08 -2.93 10.15
CA GLY A 110 6.75 -3.47 9.88
C GLY A 110 5.65 -2.74 10.67
N GLU A 111 5.93 -2.30 11.89
CA GLU A 111 5.01 -1.50 12.72
C GLU A 111 4.75 -0.13 12.12
N GLN A 112 5.74 0.51 11.49
CA GLN A 112 5.57 1.80 10.81
C GLN A 112 4.67 1.63 9.57
N ILE A 113 4.91 0.60 8.77
CA ILE A 113 4.06 0.25 7.61
C ILE A 113 2.63 -0.02 8.06
N LEU A 114 2.45 -0.89 9.06
CA LEU A 114 1.13 -1.20 9.62
C LEU A 114 0.44 0.05 10.19
N SER A 115 1.16 0.91 10.92
CA SER A 115 0.62 2.16 11.45
C SER A 115 0.14 3.09 10.34
N ALA A 116 0.91 3.24 9.25
CA ALA A 116 0.55 4.05 8.11
C ALA A 116 -0.70 3.51 7.39
N ILE A 117 -0.82 2.19 7.19
CA ILE A 117 -2.00 1.55 6.61
C ILE A 117 -3.24 1.79 7.50
N VAL A 118 -3.13 1.57 8.81
CA VAL A 118 -4.26 1.75 9.74
C VAL A 118 -4.73 3.21 9.78
N LYS A 119 -3.80 4.17 9.75
CA LYS A 119 -4.13 5.61 9.65
C LYS A 119 -4.85 5.91 8.32
N ALA A 120 -4.34 5.40 7.20
CA ALA A 120 -4.95 5.58 5.88
C ALA A 120 -6.36 4.99 5.81
N ALA A 121 -6.58 3.82 6.42
CA ALA A 121 -7.89 3.16 6.47
C ALA A 121 -8.95 3.99 7.21
N GLY A 122 -8.53 4.90 8.10
CA GLY A 122 -9.39 5.86 8.79
C GLY A 122 -9.54 7.22 8.09
N ALA A 123 -8.83 7.47 6.98
CA ALA A 123 -8.92 8.72 6.23
C ALA A 123 -10.18 8.78 5.35
N ALA A 124 -10.68 9.98 5.07
CA ALA A 124 -11.89 10.20 4.28
C ALA A 124 -11.68 10.03 2.77
N GLU A 125 -10.53 10.49 2.26
CA GLU A 125 -10.20 10.46 0.83
C GLU A 125 -9.45 9.17 0.50
N GLN A 126 -10.15 8.19 -0.06
CA GLN A 126 -9.60 6.87 -0.40
C GLN A 126 -9.80 6.53 -1.88
N ASP A 127 -10.11 7.53 -2.70
CA ASP A 127 -10.15 7.40 -4.14
C ASP A 127 -8.73 7.34 -4.71
N GLY A 128 -8.59 6.65 -5.84
CA GLY A 128 -7.30 6.55 -6.51
C GLY A 128 -6.88 7.90 -7.06
N GLU A 129 -5.62 8.26 -6.80
CA GLU A 129 -5.05 9.53 -7.23
C GLU A 129 -3.71 9.30 -7.92
N LYS A 130 -3.35 10.18 -8.85
CA LYS A 130 -2.02 10.15 -9.46
C LYS A 130 -0.94 10.42 -8.39
N PRO A 131 0.30 9.93 -8.57
CA PRO A 131 1.34 10.00 -7.53
C PRO A 131 1.58 11.40 -6.94
N GLY A 132 1.55 12.44 -7.77
CA GLY A 132 1.74 13.83 -7.31
C GLY A 132 0.62 14.36 -6.40
N ASP A 133 -0.60 13.82 -6.54
CA ASP A 133 -1.81 14.31 -5.86
C ASP A 133 -2.23 13.40 -4.69
N ALA A 134 -1.71 12.16 -4.65
CA ALA A 134 -2.05 11.22 -3.59
C ALA A 134 -1.66 11.76 -2.21
N THR A 135 -2.65 11.83 -1.31
CA THR A 135 -2.48 12.34 0.07
C THR A 135 -2.33 11.24 1.12
N ASN A 136 -2.50 9.98 0.72
CA ASN A 136 -2.43 8.84 1.62
C ASN A 136 -2.11 7.53 0.87
N PRO A 137 -1.64 6.49 1.61
CA PRO A 137 -1.24 5.21 1.01
C PRO A 137 -2.32 4.50 0.19
N ILE A 138 -3.60 4.65 0.54
CA ILE A 138 -4.69 3.98 -0.17
C ILE A 138 -4.90 4.64 -1.53
N ALA A 139 -4.96 5.98 -1.57
CA ALA A 139 -5.09 6.73 -2.81
C ALA A 139 -3.93 6.44 -3.78
N ALA A 140 -2.70 6.41 -3.25
CA ALA A 140 -1.51 6.04 -4.00
C ALA A 140 -1.55 4.58 -4.50
N ALA A 141 -1.93 3.63 -3.66
CA ALA A 141 -1.98 2.21 -4.02
C ALA A 141 -3.07 1.91 -5.07
N ILE A 142 -4.19 2.62 -5.06
CA ILE A 142 -5.19 2.54 -6.13
C ILE A 142 -4.61 3.18 -7.40
N GLY A 143 -4.08 4.39 -7.27
CA GLY A 143 -3.47 5.13 -8.36
C GLY A 143 -4.48 5.69 -9.36
N ASP A 144 -3.95 6.33 -10.39
CA ASP A 144 -4.70 6.82 -11.55
C ASP A 144 -3.94 6.44 -12.84
N LYS A 145 -4.64 6.22 -13.95
CA LYS A 145 -4.03 5.83 -15.23
C LYS A 145 -3.12 6.91 -15.82
N ASP A 146 -3.33 8.17 -15.46
CA ASP A 146 -2.60 9.31 -15.99
C ASP A 146 -1.38 9.70 -15.13
N GLY A 147 -1.11 8.98 -14.05
CA GLY A 147 0.05 9.24 -13.19
C GLY A 147 1.38 8.83 -13.84
N ASP A 148 2.44 9.64 -13.70
CA ASP A 148 3.84 9.20 -13.88
C ASP A 148 4.85 9.97 -13.01
N ALA A 149 4.36 10.80 -12.08
CA ALA A 149 5.20 11.68 -11.28
C ALA A 149 5.81 10.97 -10.06
N GLU A 150 6.77 11.63 -9.42
CA GLU A 150 7.13 11.31 -8.04
C GLU A 150 5.98 11.61 -7.07
N PHE A 151 6.01 11.02 -5.88
CA PHE A 151 5.05 11.33 -4.83
C PHE A 151 5.18 12.78 -4.34
N GLY A 152 4.04 13.43 -4.14
CA GLY A 152 3.95 14.77 -3.55
C GLY A 152 4.15 14.79 -2.03
N ASP A 153 3.94 15.96 -1.43
CA ASP A 153 4.13 16.17 0.02
C ASP A 153 3.25 15.28 0.90
N GLY A 154 2.10 14.82 0.39
CA GLY A 154 1.21 13.90 1.08
C GLY A 154 1.71 12.46 1.18
N MET A 155 2.74 12.10 0.41
CA MET A 155 3.22 10.72 0.27
C MET A 155 4.74 10.58 0.24
N LYS A 156 5.52 11.64 0.50
CA LYS A 156 6.98 11.59 0.40
C LYS A 156 7.69 10.77 1.48
N LYS A 157 7.03 10.43 2.59
CA LYS A 157 7.64 9.72 3.72
C LYS A 157 7.76 8.23 3.45
N ASP A 158 8.89 7.64 3.87
CA ASP A 158 9.19 6.22 3.62
C ASP A 158 8.11 5.26 4.14
N ASP A 159 7.48 5.55 5.27
CA ASP A 159 6.42 4.72 5.85
C ASP A 159 5.13 4.75 5.02
N GLN A 160 4.79 5.92 4.48
CA GLN A 160 3.66 6.06 3.57
C GLN A 160 3.93 5.41 2.22
N ILE A 161 5.12 5.58 1.66
CA ILE A 161 5.54 4.93 0.41
C ILE A 161 5.50 3.41 0.59
N ALA A 162 6.12 2.88 1.65
CA ALA A 162 6.12 1.46 1.95
C ALA A 162 4.70 0.90 2.17
N ALA A 163 3.81 1.66 2.82
CA ALA A 163 2.41 1.29 2.96
C ALA A 163 1.69 1.24 1.60
N ALA A 164 1.94 2.19 0.70
CA ALA A 164 1.37 2.17 -0.65
C ALA A 164 1.88 0.97 -1.46
N ILE A 165 3.18 0.67 -1.38
CA ILE A 165 3.78 -0.52 -2.04
C ILE A 165 3.14 -1.80 -1.51
N ALA A 166 3.02 -1.94 -0.20
CA ALA A 166 2.44 -3.13 0.42
C ALA A 166 0.97 -3.31 0.01
N LEU A 167 0.15 -2.25 0.10
CA LEU A 167 -1.25 -2.28 -0.32
C LEU A 167 -1.39 -2.61 -1.80
N ARG A 168 -0.58 -1.98 -2.66
CA ARG A 168 -0.57 -2.25 -4.10
C ARG A 168 -0.23 -3.72 -4.38
N GLY A 169 0.85 -4.23 -3.81
CA GLY A 169 1.30 -5.60 -4.05
C GLY A 169 0.33 -6.67 -3.56
N MET A 170 -0.46 -6.40 -2.52
CA MET A 170 -1.48 -7.33 -2.01
C MET A 170 -2.83 -7.23 -2.75
N ALA A 171 -3.11 -6.08 -3.35
CA ALA A 171 -4.42 -5.80 -3.93
C ALA A 171 -4.61 -6.46 -5.30
N LYS A 172 -5.87 -6.73 -5.63
CA LYS A 172 -6.29 -7.15 -6.96
C LYS A 172 -5.93 -6.07 -8.00
N ASP A 173 -5.40 -6.51 -9.15
CA ASP A 173 -4.93 -5.65 -10.25
C ASP A 173 -3.82 -4.66 -9.81
N GLY A 174 -3.17 -4.90 -8.66
CA GLY A 174 -2.09 -4.08 -8.13
C GLY A 174 -0.74 -4.42 -8.75
N LYS A 175 -0.37 -3.65 -9.79
CA LYS A 175 0.89 -3.82 -10.54
C LYS A 175 1.75 -2.58 -10.46
N PHE A 176 3.06 -2.76 -10.54
CA PHE A 176 4.03 -1.67 -10.64
C PHE A 176 4.39 -1.44 -12.10
N ALA A 177 4.40 -0.18 -12.53
CA ALA A 177 4.60 0.20 -13.92
C ALA A 177 6.01 0.74 -14.15
N VAL A 178 6.65 0.31 -15.24
CA VAL A 178 7.93 0.84 -15.70
C VAL A 178 7.85 1.23 -17.16
N LYS A 179 8.83 2.02 -17.59
CA LYS A 179 9.02 2.36 -19.00
C LYS A 179 9.39 1.12 -19.81
N GLY A 180 9.14 1.20 -21.11
CA GLY A 180 9.59 0.18 -22.06
C GLY A 180 11.12 0.05 -22.10
N ASN A 181 11.64 -0.63 -23.12
CA ASN A 181 13.09 -0.80 -23.33
C ASN A 181 13.78 -1.68 -22.25
N ASN A 182 13.14 -2.78 -21.87
CA ASN A 182 13.71 -3.82 -21.02
C ASN A 182 13.98 -3.39 -19.57
N GLU A 183 13.27 -2.36 -19.07
CA GLU A 183 13.36 -1.95 -17.66
C GLU A 183 12.63 -2.94 -16.73
N LYS A 184 11.62 -3.67 -17.22
CA LYS A 184 10.93 -4.72 -16.44
C LYS A 184 11.90 -5.76 -15.86
N GLY A 185 12.98 -6.10 -16.57
CA GLY A 185 13.99 -7.05 -16.08
C GLY A 185 15.06 -6.45 -15.16
N LYS A 186 15.04 -5.13 -14.95
CA LYS A 186 16.01 -4.39 -14.10
C LYS A 186 15.38 -3.84 -12.82
N ALA A 187 14.06 -3.88 -12.74
CA ALA A 187 13.27 -3.46 -11.59
C ALA A 187 13.11 -4.60 -10.59
#